data_AF-A0A0C9ZNM1-F1
#
_entry.id   AF-A0A0C9ZNM1-F1
#
_cell.length_a   1.000
_cell.length_b   1.000
_cell.length_c   1.000
_cell.angle_alpha   90.00
_cell.angle_beta   90.00
_cell.angle_gamma   90.00
#
_symmetry.space_group_name_H-M   'P 1'
#
loop_
_entity.id
_entity.type
_entity.pdbx_description
1 polymer ?
#
loop_
_entity_poly.entity_id
_entity_poly.type
_entity_poly.pdbx_seq_one_letter_code
_entity_poly.pdbx_strand_id
1 'polypeptide(L)'
;WLSSFWEGTTTGVYAEQRLHATRMVQARKWAFVDICSLAHRFSWQCATPETYGSFARAVYDALNDSCSTWDSSCFGFYLQKAAIDSFEYAWSNVSILTYDSPSLDDYTFRISCFLAELYAVGLVPKARVHECFEKILHNMCSLGHIHVLWEMIVRGKESLWQGPQSSQLVTGFTHLFTKRTDTILRAAHTGPPRMVASKVSGA
;
A
#
# COMPACT_ATOMS: atom_id res chain seq x y z
N TRP A 1 11.25 14.15 -18.63
CA TRP A 1 10.50 13.00 -18.08
C TRP A 1 10.15 13.22 -16.61
N LEU A 2 11.06 13.68 -15.75
CA LEU A 2 10.78 13.87 -14.32
C LEU A 2 9.69 14.93 -14.01
N SER A 3 9.62 16.03 -14.75
CA SER A 3 8.51 17.01 -14.60
C SER A 3 7.15 16.35 -14.87
N SER A 4 7.03 15.63 -15.98
CA SER A 4 5.83 14.88 -16.31
C SER A 4 5.51 13.77 -15.31
N PHE A 5 6.53 13.14 -14.72
CA PHE A 5 6.31 12.21 -13.61
C PHE A 5 5.60 12.91 -12.44
N TRP A 6 6.13 14.05 -11.99
CA TRP A 6 5.55 14.77 -10.86
C TRP A 6 4.13 15.28 -11.15
N GLU A 7 3.93 15.90 -12.30
CA GLU A 7 2.60 16.37 -12.74
C GLU A 7 1.59 15.21 -12.83
N GLY A 8 2.02 14.06 -13.37
CA GLY A 8 1.18 12.86 -13.46
C GLY A 8 0.84 12.26 -12.10
N THR A 9 1.75 12.34 -11.13
CA THR A 9 1.50 11.84 -9.77
C THR A 9 0.60 12.76 -8.94
N THR A 10 0.55 14.06 -9.24
CA THR A 10 -0.22 15.05 -8.46
C THR A 10 -1.63 15.27 -8.98
N THR A 11 -1.89 15.00 -10.26
CA THR A 11 -3.25 15.09 -10.80
C THR A 11 -4.09 13.86 -10.47
N GLY A 12 -5.33 14.09 -10.01
CA GLY A 12 -6.35 13.06 -9.84
C GLY A 12 -7.16 12.77 -11.11
N VAL A 13 -6.90 13.47 -12.21
CA VAL A 13 -7.64 13.31 -13.47
C VAL A 13 -6.93 12.31 -14.37
N TYR A 14 -7.53 11.14 -14.58
CA TYR A 14 -6.92 10.04 -15.34
C TYR A 14 -6.51 10.43 -16.78
N ALA A 15 -7.27 11.30 -17.45
CA ALA A 15 -6.91 11.80 -18.78
C ALA A 15 -5.60 12.61 -18.77
N GLU A 16 -5.37 13.42 -17.74
CA GLU A 16 -4.13 14.17 -17.56
C GLU A 16 -2.98 13.23 -17.20
N GLN A 17 -3.21 12.26 -16.31
CA GLN A 17 -2.24 11.22 -15.99
C GLN A 17 -1.75 10.48 -17.24
N ARG A 18 -2.66 10.10 -18.16
CA ARG A 18 -2.30 9.50 -19.45
C ARG A 18 -1.45 10.43 -20.30
N LEU A 19 -1.84 11.70 -20.41
CA LEU A 19 -1.06 12.71 -21.14
C LEU A 19 0.36 12.84 -20.59
N HIS A 20 0.51 12.94 -19.27
CA HIS A 20 1.81 13.03 -18.61
C HIS A 20 2.64 11.75 -18.76
N ALA A 21 2.01 10.57 -18.68
CA ALA A 21 2.66 9.29 -18.91
C ALA A 21 3.21 9.18 -20.34
N THR A 22 2.40 9.52 -21.35
CA THR A 22 2.83 9.54 -22.75
C THR A 22 4.00 10.51 -22.97
N ARG A 23 3.90 11.73 -22.45
CA ARG A 23 5.00 12.72 -22.51
C ARG A 23 6.27 12.19 -21.84
N MET A 24 6.14 11.54 -20.69
CA MET A 24 7.25 10.97 -19.96
C MET A 24 7.94 9.88 -20.76
N VAL A 25 7.16 8.97 -21.36
CA VAL A 25 7.69 7.85 -22.15
C VAL A 25 8.36 8.35 -23.43
N GLN A 26 7.75 9.30 -24.14
CA GLN A 26 8.27 9.86 -25.40
C GLN A 26 9.48 10.79 -25.22
N ALA A 27 9.65 11.38 -24.04
CA ALA A 27 10.72 12.35 -23.79
C ALA A 27 12.14 11.75 -23.81
N ARG A 28 12.29 10.41 -23.77
CA ARG A 28 13.59 9.74 -23.79
C ARG A 28 13.50 8.32 -24.35
N LYS A 29 14.65 7.76 -24.70
CA LYS A 29 14.79 6.30 -24.83
C LYS A 29 14.90 5.68 -23.45
N TRP A 30 14.16 4.59 -23.23
CA TRP A 30 14.14 3.84 -21.98
C TRP A 30 15.06 2.64 -22.10
N ALA A 31 16.14 2.63 -21.32
CA ALA A 31 16.91 1.42 -21.10
C ALA A 31 16.30 0.64 -19.93
N PHE A 32 16.60 -0.66 -19.85
CA PHE A 32 16.15 -1.54 -18.78
C PHE A 32 16.39 -0.94 -17.37
N VAL A 33 17.59 -0.41 -17.13
CA VAL A 33 17.97 0.18 -15.82
C VAL A 33 17.09 1.39 -15.47
N ASP A 34 16.69 2.20 -16.46
CA ASP A 34 15.82 3.35 -16.25
C ASP A 34 14.39 2.92 -15.90
N ILE A 35 13.90 1.84 -16.53
CA ILE A 35 12.59 1.26 -16.24
C ILE A 35 12.54 0.74 -14.80
N CYS A 36 13.56 0.00 -14.37
CA CYS A 36 13.68 -0.46 -12.99
C CYS A 36 13.72 0.71 -12.01
N SER A 37 14.52 1.74 -12.32
CA SER A 37 14.63 2.94 -11.48
C SER A 37 13.31 3.71 -11.37
N LEU A 38 12.54 3.78 -12.47
CA LEU A 38 11.22 4.38 -12.49
C LEU A 38 10.25 3.60 -11.59
N ALA A 39 10.22 2.27 -11.70
CA ALA A 39 9.41 1.41 -10.85
C ALA A 39 9.72 1.60 -9.36
N HIS A 40 10.99 1.62 -8.97
CA HIS A 40 11.39 1.90 -7.59
C HIS A 40 10.97 3.31 -7.13
N ARG A 41 11.01 4.30 -8.02
CA ARG A 41 10.60 5.67 -7.69
C ARG A 41 9.11 5.76 -7.32
N PHE A 42 8.23 4.99 -7.97
CA PHE A 42 6.83 4.90 -7.55
C PHE A 42 6.69 4.41 -6.11
N SER A 43 7.40 3.35 -5.72
CA SER A 43 7.32 2.79 -4.37
C SER A 43 7.91 3.71 -3.30
N TRP A 44 9.01 4.42 -3.59
CA TRP A 44 9.57 5.38 -2.65
C TRP A 44 8.78 6.68 -2.53
N GLN A 45 8.21 7.16 -3.63
CA GLN A 45 7.49 8.43 -3.67
C GLN A 45 6.00 8.28 -3.38
N CYS A 46 5.47 7.06 -3.19
CA CYS A 46 4.08 6.84 -2.81
C CYS A 46 3.66 7.62 -1.55
N ALA A 47 4.63 8.11 -0.79
CA ALA A 47 4.47 9.04 0.32
C ALA A 47 3.79 10.39 -0.02
N THR A 48 3.69 10.78 -1.30
CA THR A 48 3.50 12.20 -1.68
C THR A 48 2.83 12.41 -3.06
N PRO A 49 1.61 11.92 -3.42
CA PRO A 49 0.27 12.19 -2.85
C PRO A 49 -0.77 11.03 -3.08
N GLU A 50 -2.07 11.32 -3.37
CA GLU A 50 -3.24 10.41 -3.27
C GLU A 50 -3.51 9.41 -4.44
N THR A 51 -2.82 9.50 -5.59
CA THR A 51 -3.28 8.84 -6.86
C THR A 51 -2.23 8.03 -7.63
N TYR A 52 -1.25 7.42 -6.96
CA TYR A 52 -0.12 6.75 -7.62
C TYR A 52 -0.50 5.52 -8.47
N GLY A 53 -1.47 4.69 -8.05
CA GLY A 53 -1.79 3.45 -8.79
C GLY A 53 -2.34 3.73 -10.19
N SER A 54 -3.26 4.69 -10.31
CA SER A 54 -3.83 5.11 -11.59
C SER A 54 -2.78 5.66 -12.56
N PHE A 55 -1.83 6.46 -12.07
CA PHE A 55 -0.72 6.95 -12.88
C PHE A 55 0.27 5.83 -13.24
N ALA A 56 0.57 4.90 -12.33
CA ALA A 56 1.39 3.74 -12.63
C ALA A 56 0.81 2.90 -13.77
N ARG A 57 -0.53 2.74 -13.81
CA ARG A 57 -1.20 2.09 -14.94
C ARG A 57 -1.05 2.87 -16.24
N ALA A 58 -1.23 4.19 -16.20
CA ALA A 58 -1.03 5.04 -17.37
C ALA A 58 0.41 4.93 -17.92
N VAL A 59 1.41 4.83 -17.05
CA VAL A 59 2.82 4.61 -17.44
C VAL A 59 3.04 3.23 -18.05
N TYR A 60 2.47 2.19 -17.45
CA TYR A 60 2.51 0.83 -18.01
C TYR A 60 1.94 0.80 -19.43
N ASP A 61 0.77 1.40 -19.63
CA ASP A 61 0.10 1.45 -20.94
C ASP A 61 0.92 2.29 -21.95
N ALA A 62 1.46 3.43 -21.53
CA ALA A 62 2.30 4.26 -22.40
C ALA A 62 3.60 3.56 -22.84
N LEU A 63 4.24 2.79 -21.94
CA LEU A 63 5.41 1.97 -22.29
C LEU A 63 5.04 0.86 -23.28
N ASN A 64 3.88 0.22 -23.10
CA ASN A 64 3.40 -0.81 -24.00
C ASN A 64 3.13 -0.25 -25.41
N ASP A 65 2.51 0.94 -25.48
CA ASP A 65 2.10 1.56 -26.73
C ASP A 65 3.27 2.20 -27.49
N SER A 66 4.22 2.81 -26.78
CA SER A 66 5.29 3.63 -27.39
C SER A 66 6.66 2.97 -27.42
N CYS A 67 6.88 1.90 -26.64
CA CYS A 67 8.13 1.16 -26.61
C CYS A 67 7.88 -0.29 -27.01
N SER A 68 7.63 -1.16 -26.04
CA SER A 68 7.34 -2.57 -26.29
C SER A 68 6.59 -3.21 -25.13
N THR A 69 5.95 -4.34 -25.39
CA THR A 69 5.35 -5.18 -24.34
C THR A 69 6.38 -5.74 -23.37
N TRP A 70 7.63 -5.90 -23.80
CA TRP A 70 8.73 -6.28 -22.91
C TRP A 70 8.99 -5.17 -21.88
N ASP A 71 9.08 -3.92 -22.32
CA ASP A 71 9.36 -2.78 -21.44
C ASP A 71 8.25 -2.54 -20.41
N SER A 72 6.99 -2.63 -20.84
CA SER A 72 5.85 -2.54 -19.91
C SER A 72 5.82 -3.70 -18.92
N SER A 73 6.12 -4.93 -19.37
CA SER A 73 6.21 -6.09 -18.49
C SER A 73 7.35 -5.98 -17.48
N CYS A 74 8.52 -5.50 -17.90
CA CYS A 74 9.62 -5.19 -16.99
C CYS A 74 9.19 -4.16 -15.95
N PHE A 75 8.57 -3.06 -16.38
CA PHE A 75 8.05 -2.03 -15.46
C PHE A 75 7.09 -2.63 -14.43
N GLY A 76 6.07 -3.37 -14.87
CA GLY A 76 5.08 -3.99 -13.99
C GLY A 76 5.70 -4.94 -12.97
N PHE A 77 6.61 -5.82 -13.41
CA PHE A 77 7.31 -6.76 -12.54
C PHE A 77 8.13 -6.04 -11.45
N TYR A 78 8.96 -5.06 -11.84
CA TYR A 78 9.80 -4.33 -10.89
C TYR A 78 8.99 -3.41 -9.98
N LEU A 79 7.87 -2.87 -10.46
CA LEU A 79 6.97 -2.05 -9.65
C LEU A 79 6.31 -2.90 -8.55
N GLN A 80 5.77 -4.05 -8.92
CA GLN A 80 5.22 -5.00 -7.96
C GLN A 80 6.27 -5.40 -6.92
N LYS A 81 7.47 -5.80 -7.38
CA LYS A 81 8.55 -6.21 -6.49
C LYS A 81 8.93 -5.09 -5.52
N ALA A 82 9.20 -3.89 -6.04
CA ALA A 82 9.59 -2.75 -5.21
C ALA A 82 8.50 -2.34 -4.20
N ALA A 83 7.22 -2.40 -4.59
CA ALA A 83 6.10 -2.08 -3.70
C ALA A 83 5.97 -3.11 -2.56
N ILE A 84 6.09 -4.41 -2.87
CA ILE A 84 6.05 -5.48 -1.87
C ILE A 84 7.25 -5.39 -0.92
N ASP A 85 8.48 -5.26 -1.44
CA ASP A 85 9.69 -5.14 -0.63
C ASP A 85 9.61 -3.93 0.31
N SER A 86 9.09 -2.80 -0.20
CA SER A 86 8.89 -1.57 0.58
C SER A 86 7.84 -1.73 1.68
N PHE A 87 6.74 -2.42 1.38
CA PHE A 87 5.71 -2.75 2.35
C PHE A 87 6.24 -3.68 3.44
N GLU A 88 6.96 -4.73 3.06
CA GLU A 88 7.54 -5.68 4.00
C GLU A 88 8.53 -4.99 4.93
N TYR A 89 9.37 -4.11 4.40
CA TYR A 89 10.29 -3.30 5.19
C TYR A 89 9.51 -2.41 6.18
N ALA A 90 8.52 -1.65 5.70
CA ALA A 90 7.71 -0.77 6.54
C ALA A 90 7.07 -1.54 7.71
N TRP A 91 6.37 -2.63 7.41
CA TRP A 91 5.65 -3.43 8.41
C TRP A 91 6.53 -4.29 9.30
N SER A 92 7.80 -4.51 8.96
CA SER A 92 8.75 -5.19 9.86
C SER A 92 9.28 -4.26 10.96
N ASN A 93 9.16 -2.95 10.77
CA ASN A 93 9.59 -1.94 11.73
C ASN A 93 8.44 -1.43 12.63
N VAL A 94 7.20 -1.83 12.35
CA VAL A 94 6.03 -1.49 13.18
C VAL A 94 6.14 -2.25 14.51
N SER A 95 6.47 -1.54 15.59
CA SER A 95 6.54 -2.11 16.93
C SER A 95 5.14 -2.38 17.50
N ILE A 96 4.94 -3.58 18.05
CA ILE A 96 3.69 -4.00 18.69
C ILE A 96 3.57 -3.43 20.13
N LEU A 97 4.62 -2.81 20.68
CA LEU A 97 4.80 -2.67 22.15
C LEU A 97 4.98 -1.25 22.71
N THR A 98 4.79 -0.16 21.96
CA THR A 98 4.94 1.19 22.53
C THR A 98 3.60 1.76 23.02
N TYR A 99 3.47 1.89 24.34
CA TYR A 99 2.33 2.52 25.04
C TYR A 99 2.21 4.03 24.78
N ASP A 100 3.29 4.66 24.32
CA ASP A 100 3.26 6.02 23.81
C ASP A 100 2.90 5.97 22.32
N SER A 101 1.61 6.17 22.05
CA SER A 101 0.97 6.32 20.74
C SER A 101 1.77 5.77 19.55
N PRO A 102 1.52 4.54 19.07
CA PRO A 102 2.05 4.10 17.80
C PRO A 102 1.26 4.80 16.70
N SER A 103 1.56 6.08 16.46
CA SER A 103 1.17 6.73 15.22
C SER A 103 1.90 5.98 14.13
N LEU A 104 1.16 5.19 13.36
CA LEU A 104 1.71 4.56 12.17
C LEU A 104 2.35 5.64 11.32
N ASP A 105 3.60 5.45 10.92
CA ASP A 105 4.23 6.46 10.07
C ASP A 105 3.49 6.59 8.74
N ASP A 106 3.50 7.82 8.21
CA ASP A 106 2.77 8.19 6.99
C ASP A 106 3.21 7.33 5.79
N TYR A 107 4.47 6.89 5.76
CA TYR A 107 4.99 6.01 4.72
C TYR A 107 4.34 4.62 4.75
N THR A 108 4.24 3.98 5.92
CA THR A 108 3.65 2.65 6.10
C THR A 108 2.17 2.65 5.71
N PHE A 109 1.45 3.71 6.07
CA PHE A 109 0.08 3.91 5.63
C PHE A 109 -0.01 3.99 4.10
N ARG A 110 0.80 4.84 3.47
CA ARG A 110 0.73 5.11 2.03
C ARG A 110 1.19 3.95 1.17
N ILE A 111 2.25 3.23 1.54
CA ILE A 111 2.70 2.06 0.80
C ILE A 111 1.64 0.94 0.83
N SER A 112 0.92 0.81 1.94
CA SER A 112 -0.20 -0.13 2.08
C SER A 112 -1.35 0.24 1.14
N CYS A 113 -1.74 1.51 1.12
CA CYS A 113 -2.75 2.03 0.19
C CYS A 113 -2.33 1.86 -1.28
N PHE A 114 -1.06 2.13 -1.59
CA PHE A 114 -0.52 2.02 -2.94
C PHE A 114 -0.61 0.58 -3.47
N LEU A 115 -0.32 -0.43 -2.66
CA LEU A 115 -0.49 -1.84 -3.06
C LEU A 115 -1.94 -2.18 -3.43
N ALA A 116 -2.91 -1.66 -2.68
CA ALA A 116 -4.32 -1.85 -2.98
C ALA A 116 -4.72 -1.16 -4.30
N GLU A 117 -4.20 0.03 -4.57
CA GLU A 117 -4.42 0.72 -5.84
C GLU A 117 -3.79 -0.02 -7.01
N LEU A 118 -2.56 -0.53 -6.86
CA LEU A 118 -1.90 -1.33 -7.89
C LEU A 118 -2.71 -2.58 -8.23
N TYR A 119 -3.34 -3.22 -7.24
CA TYR A 119 -4.30 -4.29 -7.50
C TYR A 119 -5.52 -3.80 -8.27
N ALA A 120 -6.11 -2.68 -7.86
CA ALA A 120 -7.31 -2.12 -8.51
C ALA A 120 -7.09 -1.74 -9.99
N VAL A 121 -5.83 -1.54 -10.40
CA VAL A 121 -5.43 -1.30 -11.79
C VAL A 121 -4.75 -2.50 -12.47
N GLY A 122 -4.77 -3.68 -11.83
CA GLY A 122 -4.28 -4.94 -12.41
C GLY A 122 -2.75 -5.05 -12.53
N LEU A 123 -2.00 -4.27 -11.75
CA LEU A 123 -0.53 -4.32 -11.70
C LEU A 123 0.01 -5.18 -10.55
N VAL A 124 -0.85 -5.56 -9.59
CA VAL A 124 -0.52 -6.50 -8.50
C VAL A 124 -1.61 -7.57 -8.44
N PRO A 125 -1.25 -8.86 -8.30
CA PRO A 125 -2.24 -9.93 -8.20
C PRO A 125 -2.93 -9.94 -6.83
N LYS A 126 -4.19 -10.37 -6.80
CA LYS A 126 -5.03 -10.47 -5.60
C LYS A 126 -4.33 -11.18 -4.43
N ALA A 127 -3.67 -12.31 -4.69
CA ALA A 127 -3.01 -13.10 -3.65
C ALA A 127 -2.00 -12.27 -2.84
N ARG A 128 -1.23 -11.40 -3.49
CA ARG A 128 -0.22 -10.56 -2.82
C ARG A 128 -0.84 -9.51 -1.91
N VAL A 129 -1.99 -8.95 -2.29
CA VAL A 129 -2.70 -8.00 -1.41
C VAL A 129 -3.27 -8.72 -0.18
N HIS A 130 -3.75 -9.95 -0.34
CA HIS A 130 -4.23 -10.76 0.80
C HIS A 130 -3.08 -11.14 1.75
N GLU A 131 -1.90 -11.49 1.24
CA GLU A 131 -0.68 -11.68 2.08
C GLU A 131 -0.36 -10.40 2.87
N CYS A 132 -0.53 -9.23 2.26
CA CYS A 132 -0.35 -7.95 2.96
C CYS A 132 -1.40 -7.75 4.06
N PHE A 133 -2.67 -8.07 3.82
CA PHE A 133 -3.70 -8.03 4.86
C PHE A 133 -3.38 -8.93 6.04
N GLU A 134 -2.96 -10.17 5.78
CA GLU A 134 -2.56 -11.10 6.83
C GLU A 134 -1.42 -10.51 7.68
N LYS A 135 -0.39 -9.92 7.04
CA LYS A 135 0.71 -9.27 7.76
C LYS A 135 0.23 -8.11 8.63
N ILE A 136 -0.67 -7.26 8.14
CA ILE A 136 -1.24 -6.16 8.94
C ILE A 136 -2.05 -6.69 10.11
N LEU A 137 -2.94 -7.66 9.87
CA LEU A 137 -3.77 -8.29 10.90
C LEU A 137 -2.93 -8.97 11.99
N HIS A 138 -1.82 -9.59 11.62
CA HIS A 138 -0.91 -10.19 12.59
C HIS A 138 -0.23 -9.15 13.49
N ASN A 139 0.10 -7.97 12.95
CA ASN A 139 0.73 -6.86 13.65
C ASN A 139 -0.27 -5.82 14.20
N MET A 140 -1.58 -6.08 14.10
CA MET A 140 -2.63 -5.14 14.48
C MET A 140 -2.65 -4.91 16.01
N CYS A 141 -2.29 -3.69 16.44
CA CYS A 141 -2.25 -3.30 17.85
C CYS A 141 -2.89 -1.93 18.14
N SER A 142 -3.34 -1.21 17.11
CA SER A 142 -3.89 0.14 17.24
C SER A 142 -5.07 0.38 16.28
N LEU A 143 -5.85 1.43 16.55
CA LEU A 143 -6.88 1.91 15.62
C LEU A 143 -6.28 2.38 14.28
N GLY A 144 -5.03 2.84 14.27
CA GLY A 144 -4.32 3.20 13.05
C GLY A 144 -4.17 2.02 12.08
N HIS A 145 -3.89 0.81 12.59
CA HIS A 145 -3.80 -0.39 11.75
C HIS A 145 -5.18 -0.79 11.19
N ILE A 146 -6.25 -0.61 11.96
CA ILE A 146 -7.63 -0.81 11.48
C ILE A 146 -7.95 0.17 10.34
N HIS A 147 -7.55 1.44 10.49
CA HIS A 147 -7.75 2.44 9.46
C HIS A 147 -7.01 2.09 8.16
N VAL A 148 -5.78 1.57 8.23
CA VAL A 148 -5.04 1.11 7.04
C VAL A 148 -5.78 -0.02 6.32
N LEU A 149 -6.26 -1.02 7.07
CA LEU A 149 -7.02 -2.12 6.49
C LEU A 149 -8.27 -1.59 5.77
N TRP A 150 -9.00 -0.67 6.40
CA TRP A 150 -10.15 -0.03 5.80
C TRP A 150 -9.81 0.68 4.48
N GLU A 151 -8.77 1.52 4.47
CA GLU A 151 -8.35 2.26 3.29
C GLU A 151 -7.90 1.35 2.14
N MET A 152 -7.14 0.29 2.46
CA MET A 152 -6.77 -0.72 1.47
C MET A 152 -7.99 -1.43 0.88
N ILE A 153 -9.01 -1.72 1.68
CA ILE A 153 -10.25 -2.35 1.20
C ILE A 153 -11.00 -1.42 0.25
N VAL A 154 -11.16 -0.16 0.64
CA VAL A 154 -11.85 0.86 -0.18
C VAL A 154 -11.13 1.05 -1.52
N ARG A 155 -9.80 1.20 -1.49
CA ARG A 155 -8.98 1.41 -2.70
C ARG A 155 -8.88 0.16 -3.58
N GLY A 156 -8.85 -1.03 -2.97
CA GLY A 156 -8.78 -2.31 -3.66
C GLY A 156 -10.06 -2.69 -4.41
N LYS A 157 -11.19 -2.03 -4.12
CA LYS A 157 -12.52 -2.29 -4.71
C LYS A 157 -13.08 -3.68 -4.39
N GLU A 158 -14.36 -3.88 -4.72
CA GLU A 158 -15.12 -5.11 -4.42
C GLU A 158 -14.50 -6.38 -5.02
N SER A 159 -13.83 -6.26 -6.16
CA SER A 159 -13.18 -7.39 -6.84
C SER A 159 -12.14 -8.09 -5.95
N LEU A 160 -11.58 -7.39 -4.96
CA LEU A 160 -10.63 -7.93 -4.01
C LEU A 160 -11.21 -9.11 -3.22
N TRP A 161 -12.53 -9.16 -3.07
CA TRP A 161 -13.25 -10.18 -2.31
C TRP A 161 -13.96 -11.21 -3.20
N GLN A 162 -14.06 -10.97 -4.51
CA GLN A 162 -14.78 -11.85 -5.42
C GLN A 162 -13.91 -12.99 -5.98
N GLY A 163 -14.53 -14.09 -6.43
CA GLY A 163 -13.86 -15.22 -7.08
C GLY A 163 -14.06 -16.57 -6.36
N PRO A 164 -13.43 -17.65 -6.87
CA PRO A 164 -13.70 -19.04 -6.44
C PRO A 164 -13.45 -19.35 -4.96
N GLN A 165 -12.71 -18.48 -4.26
CA GLN A 165 -12.35 -18.62 -2.84
C GLN A 165 -12.83 -17.44 -1.97
N SER A 166 -13.77 -16.64 -2.47
CA SER A 166 -14.29 -15.44 -1.79
C SER A 166 -14.73 -15.71 -0.36
N SER A 167 -15.56 -16.73 -0.16
CA SER A 167 -16.10 -17.11 1.15
C SER A 167 -15.00 -17.47 2.16
N GLN A 168 -13.98 -18.23 1.73
CA GLN A 168 -12.87 -18.60 2.59
C GLN A 168 -12.01 -17.39 2.97
N LEU A 169 -11.69 -16.52 2.01
CA LEU A 169 -10.90 -15.31 2.24
C LEU A 169 -11.62 -14.34 3.19
N VAL A 170 -12.91 -14.10 2.96
CA VAL A 170 -13.73 -13.23 3.82
C VAL A 170 -13.82 -13.82 5.23
N THR A 171 -14.10 -15.13 5.36
CA THR A 171 -14.21 -15.78 6.66
C THR A 171 -12.89 -15.73 7.44
N GLY A 172 -11.77 -16.03 6.79
CA GLY A 172 -10.44 -15.97 7.41
C GLY A 172 -10.08 -14.55 7.88
N PHE A 173 -10.30 -13.57 7.00
CA PHE A 173 -10.08 -12.16 7.30
C PHE A 173 -10.94 -11.70 8.49
N THR A 174 -12.27 -11.92 8.44
CA THR A 174 -13.21 -11.49 9.48
C THR A 174 -12.90 -12.16 10.82
N HIS A 175 -12.56 -13.46 10.82
CA HIS A 175 -12.18 -14.17 12.04
C HIS A 175 -10.96 -13.53 12.71
N LEU A 176 -9.88 -13.31 11.95
CA LEU A 176 -8.66 -12.74 12.49
C LEU A 176 -8.83 -11.27 12.90
N PHE A 177 -9.56 -10.48 12.10
CA PHE A 177 -9.89 -9.10 12.38
C PHE A 177 -10.69 -8.94 13.68
N THR A 178 -11.73 -9.75 13.87
CA THR A 178 -12.56 -9.74 15.09
C THR A 178 -11.71 -10.07 16.32
N LYS A 179 -10.94 -11.16 16.25
CA LYS A 179 -10.06 -11.60 17.35
C LYS A 179 -9.08 -10.50 17.77
N ARG A 180 -8.49 -9.79 16.81
CA ARG A 180 -7.52 -8.72 17.07
C ARG A 180 -8.18 -7.45 17.59
N THR A 181 -9.32 -7.06 17.01
CA THR A 181 -10.07 -5.88 17.46
C THR A 181 -10.55 -6.04 18.90
N ASP A 182 -11.04 -7.21 19.29
CA ASP A 182 -11.44 -7.52 20.67
C ASP A 182 -10.27 -7.41 21.66
N THR A 183 -9.05 -7.72 21.21
CA THR A 183 -7.84 -7.61 22.04
C THR A 183 -7.49 -6.14 22.27
N ILE A 184 -7.55 -5.32 21.23
CA ILE A 184 -7.29 -3.87 21.29
C ILE A 184 -8.33 -3.19 22.19
N LEU A 185 -9.61 -3.48 21.99
CA LEU A 185 -10.70 -2.91 22.79
C LEU A 185 -10.55 -3.29 24.27
N ARG A 186 -10.26 -4.55 24.59
CA ARG A 186 -10.03 -4.97 25.98
C ARG A 186 -8.88 -4.22 26.63
N ALA A 187 -7.76 -4.05 25.92
CA ALA A 187 -6.61 -3.30 26.43
C ALA A 187 -6.94 -1.82 26.71
N ALA A 188 -7.78 -1.20 25.87
CA ALA A 188 -8.23 0.18 26.08
C ALA A 188 -9.15 0.35 27.30
N HIS A 189 -9.97 -0.67 27.62
CA HIS A 189 -10.92 -0.62 28.73
C HIS A 189 -10.32 -1.00 30.09
N THR A 190 -9.18 -1.71 30.12
CA THR A 190 -8.55 -2.12 31.39
C THR A 190 -7.70 -1.03 32.06
N GLY A 191 -7.53 0.14 31.43
CA GLY A 191 -6.60 1.17 31.90
C GLY A 191 -5.13 0.69 31.93
N PRO A 192 -4.15 1.55 32.26
CA PRO A 192 -2.78 1.11 32.43
C PRO A 192 -2.72 0.01 33.50
N PRO A 193 -1.86 -1.02 33.34
CA PRO A 193 -1.74 -2.09 34.32
C PRO A 193 -1.55 -1.50 35.72
N ARG A 194 -2.31 -2.01 36.71
CA ARG A 194 -2.31 -1.58 38.12
C ARG A 194 -0.92 -1.41 38.75
N MET A 195 0.13 -1.98 38.15
CA MET A 195 1.53 -1.75 38.52
C MET A 195 2.02 -0.30 38.38
N VAL A 196 1.37 0.55 37.58
CA VAL A 196 1.73 1.98 37.46
C VAL A 196 0.97 2.83 38.50
N ALA A 197 -0.20 2.38 38.95
CA ALA A 197 -0.99 3.08 39.96
C ALA A 197 -0.34 3.06 41.35
N SER A 198 0.50 2.06 41.67
CA SER A 198 1.19 2.00 42.97
C SER A 198 2.37 2.95 43.11
N LYS A 199 2.83 3.61 42.04
CA LYS A 199 3.89 4.63 42.11
C LYS A 199 3.38 6.07 42.21
N VAL A 200 2.09 6.31 42.02
CA VAL A 200 1.51 7.68 42.07
C VAL A 200 0.70 7.94 43.34
N SER A 201 0.36 6.90 44.11
CA SER A 201 -0.31 7.02 45.41
C SER A 201 0.63 6.95 46.62
N GLY A 202 1.93 7.20 46.40
CA GLY A 202 2.96 7.21 47.44
C GLY A 202 3.84 8.46 47.34
N ALA A 203 3.23 9.64 47.50
CA ALA A 203 3.90 10.90 47.77
C ALA A 203 3.05 11.68 48.79
#